data_AF-A0A2K3E095-F1
#
_entry.id   AF-A0A2K3E095-F1
#
_cell.length_a   1.000
_cell.length_b   1.000
_cell.length_c   1.000
_cell.angle_alpha   90.00
_cell.angle_beta   90.00
_cell.angle_gamma   90.00
#
_symmetry.space_group_name_H-M   'P 1'
#
loop_
_entity.id
_entity.type
_entity.pdbx_description
1 polymer ?
#
loop_
_entity_poly.entity_id
_entity_poly.type
_entity_poly.pdbx_seq_one_letter_code
_entity_poly.pdbx_strand_id
1 'polypeptide(L)'
;MLALLAPASAGLAAPYGDRRGIGYDWNWRSGRATWFGGSDGWSIHNGSCSYQYIQKDEPLGWDVAAMTDVHPEYQDSCGLCYELACDSTWTSDGYGQWLDRTASCFDTGASVVVRIVDVCPCSYPSNAYNNKRWCCGDRDHFDVSVWAFEKLAETRWGVIPIKYRPVPCDHKPYKPAPPVPNPTPEVTDGRTGWSTPDKTRHTRDWPEYMHDTQTHVNTIFEDNYGEGIHDASWNMQLQSLSDSIRSGTLGSPAICGKVFKGGALAFRGWNGIFQEKKALEFWTYVGYPGWEGKDQKTPDLWVSVSGNKGGCKPTRIISMKPIYMEPTWRPYATNYFWGWQVYLPIFNGWPVDSVINNPYDFTGCGGNSVWDLHTVEFRNDGWSDQWVCLDRVRLV
;
A
#
# COMPACT_ATOMS: atom_id res chain seq x y z
N MET A 1 0.57 -55.40 1.60
CA MET A 1 0.11 -54.12 1.02
C MET A 1 0.20 -53.06 2.11
N LEU A 2 1.34 -52.39 2.22
CA LEU A 2 1.50 -51.20 3.06
C LEU A 2 1.43 -49.99 2.12
N ALA A 3 0.41 -49.16 2.29
CA ALA A 3 0.28 -47.90 1.58
C ALA A 3 1.29 -46.91 2.18
N LEU A 4 2.29 -46.53 1.38
CA LEU A 4 3.16 -45.39 1.68
C LEU A 4 2.34 -44.11 1.47
N LEU A 5 1.97 -43.46 2.56
CA LEU A 5 1.52 -42.07 2.55
C LEU A 5 2.70 -41.20 2.15
N ALA A 6 2.61 -40.57 0.97
CA ALA A 6 3.51 -39.50 0.59
C ALA A 6 3.38 -38.35 1.59
N PRO A 7 4.49 -37.73 2.06
CA PRO A 7 4.39 -36.55 2.88
C PRO A 7 3.73 -35.46 2.05
N ALA A 8 2.67 -34.85 2.61
CA ALA A 8 2.14 -33.60 2.10
C ALA A 8 3.30 -32.60 2.07
N SER A 9 3.73 -32.22 0.87
CA SER A 9 4.57 -31.05 0.67
C SER A 9 3.82 -29.89 1.31
N ALA A 10 4.32 -29.43 2.46
CA ALA A 10 3.99 -28.12 2.98
C ALA A 10 4.35 -27.13 1.86
N GLY A 11 3.32 -26.64 1.16
CA GLY A 11 3.47 -25.62 0.15
C GLY A 11 4.17 -24.43 0.81
N LEU A 12 5.38 -24.14 0.36
CA LEU A 12 6.02 -22.85 0.54
C LEU A 12 4.98 -21.79 0.23
N ALA A 13 4.62 -20.97 1.21
CA ALA A 13 3.81 -19.78 0.97
C ALA A 13 4.49 -18.98 -0.15
N ALA A 14 3.75 -18.70 -1.23
CA ALA A 14 4.27 -17.97 -2.37
C ALA A 14 4.81 -16.60 -1.90
N PRO A 15 6.08 -16.24 -2.14
CA PRO A 15 6.68 -15.02 -1.60
C PRO A 15 6.29 -13.75 -2.37
N TYR A 16 5.20 -13.77 -3.14
CA TYR A 16 4.80 -12.67 -4.01
C TYR A 16 3.28 -12.53 -4.01
N GLY A 17 2.72 -12.10 -2.89
CA GLY A 17 1.36 -11.61 -2.83
C GLY A 17 1.35 -10.15 -2.40
N ASP A 18 0.40 -9.37 -2.90
CA ASP A 18 0.10 -8.07 -2.31
C ASP A 18 -0.36 -8.24 -0.87
N ARG A 19 -0.13 -7.23 -0.02
CA ARG A 19 -0.54 -7.18 1.40
C ARG A 19 -2.06 -7.31 1.60
N ARG A 20 -2.85 -7.37 0.51
CA ARG A 20 -4.30 -7.58 0.48
C ARG A 20 -4.73 -9.02 0.11
N GLY A 21 -3.78 -9.96 0.03
CA GLY A 21 -4.06 -11.37 -0.26
C GLY A 21 -4.20 -11.71 -1.75
N ILE A 22 -3.81 -10.80 -2.65
CA ILE A 22 -3.73 -11.08 -4.09
C ILE A 22 -2.41 -11.77 -4.39
N GLY A 23 -2.47 -13.03 -4.82
CA GLY A 23 -1.29 -13.75 -5.28
C GLY A 23 -0.86 -13.28 -6.68
N TYR A 24 0.42 -12.96 -6.85
CA TYR A 24 1.01 -12.72 -8.17
C TYR A 24 1.37 -14.08 -8.79
N ASP A 25 0.40 -14.72 -9.44
CA ASP A 25 0.60 -15.97 -10.18
C ASP A 25 1.39 -15.78 -11.50
N TRP A 26 1.66 -14.51 -11.86
CA TRP A 26 2.35 -14.05 -13.08
C TRP A 26 1.70 -14.48 -14.40
N ASN A 27 0.51 -15.06 -14.35
CA ASN A 27 -0.20 -15.59 -15.50
C ASN A 27 -1.00 -14.48 -16.17
N TRP A 28 -0.85 -14.38 -17.49
CA TRP A 28 -1.66 -13.50 -18.30
C TRP A 28 -3.11 -14.00 -18.36
N ARG A 29 -4.04 -13.10 -18.07
CA ARG A 29 -5.48 -13.29 -18.16
C ARG A 29 -6.03 -12.43 -19.30
N SER A 30 -7.13 -12.85 -19.91
CA SER A 30 -7.73 -12.13 -21.03
C SER A 30 -8.81 -11.16 -20.53
N GLY A 31 -8.75 -9.91 -20.98
CA GLY A 31 -9.74 -8.89 -20.64
C GLY A 31 -9.96 -7.92 -21.80
N ARG A 32 -10.57 -6.78 -21.49
CA ARG A 32 -10.66 -5.62 -22.40
C ARG A 32 -10.46 -4.31 -21.66
N ALA A 33 -9.94 -3.30 -22.35
CA ALA A 33 -9.83 -1.95 -21.83
C ALA A 33 -10.68 -0.97 -22.65
N THR A 34 -11.37 -0.05 -21.96
CA THR A 34 -11.85 1.23 -22.51
C THR A 34 -11.02 2.37 -21.92
N TRP A 35 -11.39 3.62 -22.18
CA TRP A 35 -10.71 4.74 -21.57
C TRP A 35 -11.61 5.85 -21.03
N PHE A 36 -11.15 6.52 -19.98
CA PHE A 36 -11.77 7.69 -19.36
C PHE A 36 -10.76 8.84 -19.17
N GLY A 37 -11.23 10.02 -18.75
CA GLY A 37 -10.38 11.20 -18.51
C GLY A 37 -10.04 12.04 -19.74
N GLY A 38 -10.36 11.62 -20.97
CA GLY A 38 -9.99 12.38 -22.17
C GLY A 38 -10.84 13.62 -22.47
N SER A 39 -12.15 13.56 -22.24
CA SER A 39 -13.06 14.69 -22.53
C SER A 39 -13.17 15.72 -21.41
N ASP A 40 -12.92 15.32 -20.16
CA ASP A 40 -12.95 16.20 -18.99
C ASP A 40 -11.57 16.51 -18.42
N GLY A 41 -10.53 15.73 -18.78
CA GLY A 41 -9.16 15.88 -18.28
C GLY A 41 -9.01 15.66 -16.77
N TRP A 42 -10.09 15.33 -16.06
CA TRP A 42 -10.19 15.52 -14.61
C TRP A 42 -10.79 14.32 -13.87
N SER A 43 -11.56 13.46 -14.54
CA SER A 43 -12.21 12.30 -13.87
C SER A 43 -11.20 11.33 -13.25
N ILE A 44 -9.98 11.23 -13.79
CA ILE A 44 -8.91 10.39 -13.25
C ILE A 44 -8.46 10.79 -11.83
N HIS A 45 -8.78 12.02 -11.39
CA HIS A 45 -8.36 12.57 -10.09
C HIS A 45 -9.41 12.45 -8.99
N ASN A 46 -10.69 12.24 -9.34
CA ASN A 46 -11.78 12.18 -8.37
C ASN A 46 -12.39 10.78 -8.27
N GLY A 47 -11.54 9.77 -8.43
CA GLY A 47 -11.95 8.39 -8.39
C GLY A 47 -12.42 7.95 -6.99
N SER A 48 -13.17 6.87 -6.94
CA SER A 48 -13.79 6.30 -5.74
C SER A 48 -12.81 5.91 -4.65
N CYS A 49 -11.51 5.78 -4.97
CA CYS A 49 -10.44 5.56 -4.00
C CYS A 49 -10.04 6.84 -3.23
N SER A 50 -10.62 7.99 -3.55
CA SER A 50 -10.41 9.27 -2.84
C SER A 50 -8.95 9.74 -2.80
N TYR A 51 -8.15 9.38 -3.81
CA TYR A 51 -6.76 9.83 -3.92
C TYR A 51 -6.64 11.32 -4.27
N GLN A 52 -7.70 12.04 -4.61
CA GLN A 52 -7.60 13.46 -5.02
C GLN A 52 -6.65 13.62 -6.23
N TYR A 53 -6.12 14.83 -6.45
CA TYR A 53 -5.27 15.14 -7.59
C TYR A 53 -4.02 14.26 -7.66
N ILE A 54 -3.96 13.39 -8.68
CA ILE A 54 -2.84 12.51 -8.97
C ILE A 54 -1.84 13.28 -9.81
N GLN A 55 -0.61 13.44 -9.30
CA GLN A 55 0.43 14.21 -9.98
C GLN A 55 1.05 13.38 -11.12
N LYS A 56 1.58 14.04 -12.16
CA LYS A 56 2.26 13.35 -13.27
C LYS A 56 3.61 12.75 -12.87
N ASP A 57 4.32 13.40 -11.95
CA ASP A 57 5.65 13.00 -11.49
C ASP A 57 5.61 11.99 -10.33
N GLU A 58 4.40 11.64 -9.91
CA GLU A 58 4.08 10.60 -8.97
C GLU A 58 4.35 9.21 -9.62
N PRO A 59 4.80 8.15 -8.90
CA PRO A 59 4.94 6.79 -9.41
C PRO A 59 3.70 6.25 -10.13
N LEU A 60 3.90 5.73 -11.35
CA LEU A 60 2.87 5.40 -12.35
C LEU A 60 2.08 6.62 -12.86
N GLY A 61 2.07 7.74 -12.15
CA GLY A 61 1.50 9.02 -12.56
C GLY A 61 0.05 8.83 -12.99
N TRP A 62 -0.21 9.16 -14.26
CA TRP A 62 -1.55 9.02 -14.85
C TRP A 62 -1.80 7.66 -15.49
N ASP A 63 -0.91 6.69 -15.32
CA ASP A 63 -1.20 5.29 -15.67
C ASP A 63 -2.07 4.67 -14.59
N VAL A 64 -3.37 4.98 -14.67
CA VAL A 64 -4.37 4.59 -13.68
C VAL A 64 -5.57 3.93 -14.35
N ALA A 65 -6.37 3.20 -13.57
CA ALA A 65 -7.55 2.51 -14.06
C ALA A 65 -8.69 2.49 -13.04
N ALA A 66 -9.91 2.34 -13.57
CA ALA A 66 -11.10 2.00 -12.83
C ALA A 66 -11.39 0.51 -13.01
N MET A 67 -11.46 -0.25 -11.91
CA MET A 67 -11.79 -1.68 -11.96
C MET A 67 -13.30 -1.87 -11.92
N THR A 68 -13.83 -2.86 -12.65
CA THR A 68 -15.26 -3.18 -12.54
C THR A 68 -15.64 -3.75 -11.17
N ASP A 69 -16.79 -3.34 -10.65
CA ASP A 69 -17.37 -3.81 -9.38
C ASP A 69 -17.78 -5.29 -9.38
N VAL A 70 -17.81 -5.93 -10.55
CA VAL A 70 -18.05 -7.38 -10.69
C VAL A 70 -16.76 -8.20 -10.87
N HIS A 71 -15.59 -7.56 -10.91
CA HIS A 71 -14.32 -8.27 -10.99
C HIS A 71 -14.06 -9.06 -9.69
N PRO A 72 -13.54 -10.30 -9.73
CA PRO A 72 -13.28 -11.08 -8.52
C PRO A 72 -12.32 -10.40 -7.54
N GLU A 73 -11.43 -9.55 -8.04
CA GLU A 73 -10.43 -8.81 -7.26
C GLU A 73 -10.86 -7.37 -6.95
N TYR A 74 -12.13 -7.00 -7.18
CA TYR A 74 -12.63 -5.64 -6.94
C TYR A 74 -12.60 -5.24 -5.45
N GLN A 75 -12.93 -6.16 -4.56
CA GLN A 75 -12.94 -5.88 -3.13
C GLN A 75 -11.54 -5.48 -2.66
N ASP A 76 -11.43 -4.31 -2.02
CA ASP A 76 -10.17 -3.70 -1.56
C ASP A 76 -9.16 -3.40 -2.68
N SER A 77 -9.64 -3.17 -3.90
CA SER A 77 -8.78 -2.97 -5.07
C SER A 77 -8.04 -1.63 -5.15
N CYS A 78 -8.44 -0.61 -4.39
CA CYS A 78 -7.83 0.72 -4.43
C CYS A 78 -6.32 0.69 -4.16
N GLY A 79 -5.52 1.06 -5.15
CA GLY A 79 -4.06 1.04 -5.06
C GLY A 79 -3.42 -0.29 -5.48
N LEU A 80 -4.19 -1.28 -5.94
CA LEU A 80 -3.62 -2.44 -6.63
C LEU A 80 -3.05 -2.03 -7.98
N CYS A 81 -2.09 -2.81 -8.48
CA CYS A 81 -1.50 -2.60 -9.78
C CYS A 81 -1.60 -3.81 -10.69
N TYR A 82 -1.80 -3.53 -11.98
CA TYR A 82 -1.94 -4.53 -13.01
C TYR A 82 -1.06 -4.15 -14.19
N GLU A 83 -0.38 -5.14 -14.76
CA GLU A 83 0.29 -4.98 -16.03
C GLU A 83 -0.68 -5.33 -17.15
N LEU A 84 -0.86 -4.43 -18.12
CA LEU A 84 -1.77 -4.56 -19.25
C LEU A 84 -0.98 -4.53 -20.56
N ALA A 85 -1.20 -5.51 -21.43
CA ALA A 85 -0.68 -5.57 -22.79
C ALA A 85 -1.85 -5.60 -23.79
N CYS A 86 -1.74 -4.88 -24.90
CA CYS A 86 -2.77 -4.94 -25.94
C CYS A 86 -2.77 -6.31 -26.63
N ASP A 87 -3.95 -6.87 -26.90
CA ASP A 87 -4.10 -8.14 -27.58
C ASP A 87 -4.81 -7.98 -28.93
N SER A 88 -4.14 -8.35 -30.01
CA SER A 88 -4.62 -8.19 -31.40
C SER A 88 -5.64 -9.25 -31.76
N THR A 89 -6.84 -9.14 -31.17
CA THR A 89 -7.92 -10.12 -31.32
C THR A 89 -9.29 -9.44 -31.40
N TRP A 90 -10.37 -10.22 -31.43
CA TRP A 90 -11.74 -9.72 -31.37
C TRP A 90 -12.18 -9.48 -29.92
N THR A 91 -13.13 -8.55 -29.71
CA THR A 91 -13.78 -8.37 -28.41
C THR A 91 -15.29 -8.27 -28.55
N SER A 92 -16.00 -8.87 -27.59
CA SER A 92 -17.42 -8.64 -27.38
C SER A 92 -17.66 -7.19 -26.97
N ASP A 93 -18.78 -6.64 -27.44
CA ASP A 93 -19.26 -5.34 -27.08
C ASP A 93 -20.23 -5.33 -25.88
N GLY A 94 -20.42 -6.46 -25.19
CA GLY A 94 -21.36 -6.59 -24.07
C GLY A 94 -22.84 -6.73 -24.45
N TYR A 95 -23.20 -6.48 -25.72
CA TYR A 95 -24.57 -6.54 -26.23
C TYR A 95 -24.73 -7.51 -27.41
N GLY A 96 -23.78 -8.44 -27.56
CA GLY A 96 -23.84 -9.53 -28.53
C GLY A 96 -23.21 -9.22 -29.88
N GLN A 97 -22.60 -8.04 -30.06
CA GLN A 97 -21.77 -7.76 -31.23
C GLN A 97 -20.31 -8.11 -30.96
N TRP A 98 -19.63 -8.52 -32.02
CA TRP A 98 -18.19 -8.76 -32.02
C TRP A 98 -17.49 -7.65 -32.80
N LEU A 99 -16.52 -7.02 -32.14
CA LEU A 99 -15.74 -5.93 -32.70
C LEU A 99 -14.37 -6.46 -33.14
N ASP A 100 -14.05 -6.28 -34.42
CA ASP A 100 -12.70 -6.55 -34.93
C ASP A 100 -11.73 -5.51 -34.36
N ARG A 101 -10.76 -6.00 -33.59
CA ARG A 101 -9.68 -5.21 -32.99
C ARG A 101 -8.31 -5.82 -33.29
N THR A 102 -8.22 -6.67 -34.32
CA THR A 102 -6.98 -7.34 -34.75
C THR A 102 -5.89 -6.37 -35.19
N ALA A 103 -6.25 -5.15 -35.59
CA ALA A 103 -5.32 -4.08 -35.97
C ALA A 103 -5.27 -2.92 -34.96
N SER A 104 -5.75 -3.12 -33.73
CA SER A 104 -5.85 -2.03 -32.74
C SER A 104 -4.56 -1.71 -32.00
N CYS A 105 -3.72 -2.72 -31.78
CA CYS A 105 -2.52 -2.60 -30.96
C CYS A 105 -1.38 -1.93 -31.72
N PHE A 106 -0.68 -1.00 -31.05
CA PHE A 106 0.61 -0.52 -31.56
C PHE A 106 1.70 -1.59 -31.48
N ASP A 107 1.74 -2.32 -30.38
CA ASP A 107 2.74 -3.35 -30.12
C ASP A 107 2.20 -4.37 -29.10
N THR A 108 2.00 -5.62 -29.54
CA THR A 108 1.49 -6.70 -28.66
C THR A 108 2.54 -7.25 -27.69
N GLY A 109 3.81 -6.87 -27.87
CA GLY A 109 4.90 -7.22 -26.95
C GLY A 109 5.16 -6.17 -25.89
N ALA A 110 4.51 -5.00 -25.97
CA ALA A 110 4.67 -3.91 -25.00
C ALA A 110 3.50 -3.81 -24.03
N SER A 111 3.75 -3.33 -22.82
CA SER A 111 2.75 -3.25 -21.75
C SER A 111 2.91 -2.02 -20.85
N VAL A 112 1.83 -1.64 -20.19
CA VAL A 112 1.75 -0.54 -19.22
C VAL A 112 1.31 -1.10 -17.87
N VAL A 113 1.90 -0.59 -16.78
CA VAL A 113 1.42 -0.89 -15.42
C VAL A 113 0.46 0.22 -15.01
N VAL A 114 -0.75 -0.14 -14.59
CA VAL A 114 -1.77 0.81 -14.14
C VAL A 114 -2.09 0.59 -12.67
N ARG A 115 -2.36 1.68 -11.93
CA ARG A 115 -2.89 1.64 -10.56
C ARG A 115 -4.41 1.78 -10.54
N ILE A 116 -5.10 0.97 -9.74
CA ILE A 116 -6.53 1.13 -9.53
C ILE A 116 -6.81 2.35 -8.64
N VAL A 117 -7.55 3.33 -9.16
CA VAL A 117 -7.87 4.59 -8.46
C VAL A 117 -9.37 4.90 -8.44
N ASP A 118 -10.16 4.12 -9.16
CA ASP A 118 -11.60 4.30 -9.29
C ASP A 118 -12.31 2.97 -9.55
N VAL A 119 -13.63 3.03 -9.70
CA VAL A 119 -14.51 1.92 -10.04
C VAL A 119 -15.22 2.18 -11.37
N CYS A 120 -15.40 1.13 -12.16
CA CYS A 120 -16.30 1.07 -13.31
C CYS A 120 -17.56 0.33 -12.84
N PRO A 121 -18.58 1.00 -12.26
CA PRO A 121 -19.68 0.29 -11.64
C PRO A 121 -20.65 -0.24 -12.70
N CYS A 122 -21.14 -1.47 -12.51
CA CYS A 122 -22.11 -2.08 -13.41
C CYS A 122 -23.45 -1.32 -13.45
N SER A 123 -23.79 -0.62 -12.36
CA SER A 123 -24.97 0.25 -12.25
C SER A 123 -24.54 1.70 -12.01
N TYR A 124 -24.66 2.54 -13.03
CA TYR A 124 -24.34 3.97 -12.95
C TYR A 124 -25.42 4.82 -13.62
N PRO A 125 -26.32 5.48 -12.88
CA PRO A 125 -27.52 6.12 -13.45
C PRO A 125 -27.23 7.15 -14.55
N SER A 126 -26.16 7.94 -14.43
CA SER A 126 -25.79 8.98 -15.40
C SER A 126 -25.20 8.43 -16.71
N ASN A 127 -24.77 7.15 -16.75
CA ASN A 127 -24.23 6.52 -17.95
C ASN A 127 -24.62 5.03 -18.05
N ALA A 128 -25.86 4.71 -17.70
CA ALA A 128 -26.32 3.33 -17.50
C ALA A 128 -26.08 2.44 -18.72
N TYR A 129 -26.27 2.98 -19.94
CA TYR A 129 -26.08 2.22 -21.17
C TYR A 129 -24.62 1.78 -21.40
N ASN A 130 -23.64 2.67 -21.21
CA ASN A 130 -22.23 2.32 -21.43
C ASN A 130 -21.65 1.53 -20.27
N ASN A 131 -21.99 1.87 -19.03
CA ASN A 131 -21.55 1.09 -17.86
C ASN A 131 -22.09 -0.35 -17.92
N LYS A 132 -23.35 -0.53 -18.33
CA LYS A 132 -23.91 -1.87 -18.53
C LYS A 132 -23.19 -2.63 -19.63
N ARG A 133 -22.77 -1.93 -20.68
CA ARG A 133 -22.07 -2.49 -21.85
C ARG A 133 -20.65 -2.95 -21.51
N TRP A 134 -19.88 -2.13 -20.80
CA TRP A 134 -18.44 -2.33 -20.63
C TRP A 134 -18.06 -2.85 -19.25
N CYS A 135 -18.67 -2.31 -18.19
CA CYS A 135 -18.35 -2.69 -16.83
C CYS A 135 -19.01 -4.02 -16.39
N CYS A 136 -20.03 -4.53 -17.07
CA CYS A 136 -20.75 -5.71 -16.59
C CYS A 136 -20.40 -7.02 -17.30
N GLY A 137 -19.71 -7.92 -16.59
CA GLY A 137 -19.96 -9.36 -16.50
C GLY A 137 -19.74 -10.27 -17.73
N ASP A 138 -19.63 -9.77 -18.96
CA ASP A 138 -19.32 -10.64 -20.12
C ASP A 138 -17.80 -10.91 -20.25
N ARG A 139 -16.98 -10.02 -19.68
CA ARG A 139 -15.51 -10.10 -19.72
C ARG A 139 -14.89 -9.27 -18.61
N ASP A 140 -13.70 -9.66 -18.14
CA ASP A 140 -12.89 -8.81 -17.27
C ASP A 140 -12.58 -7.49 -17.99
N HIS A 141 -12.68 -6.40 -17.24
CA HIS A 141 -12.67 -5.06 -17.80
C HIS A 141 -11.95 -4.05 -16.91
N PHE A 142 -11.12 -3.23 -17.55
CA PHE A 142 -10.45 -2.08 -16.95
C PHE A 142 -10.81 -0.83 -17.76
N ASP A 143 -11.37 0.19 -17.11
CA ASP A 143 -11.52 1.50 -17.75
C ASP A 143 -10.26 2.31 -17.42
N VAL A 144 -9.30 2.38 -18.36
CA VAL A 144 -7.98 2.95 -18.07
C VAL A 144 -7.96 4.45 -18.37
N SER A 145 -7.04 5.21 -17.80
CA SER A 145 -6.89 6.60 -18.20
C SER A 145 -6.60 6.71 -19.70
N VAL A 146 -7.02 7.81 -20.33
CA VAL A 146 -6.69 8.08 -21.75
C VAL A 146 -5.19 8.01 -21.99
N TRP A 147 -4.37 8.45 -21.03
CA TRP A 147 -2.91 8.43 -21.14
C TRP A 147 -2.31 7.02 -21.07
N ALA A 148 -2.90 6.11 -20.30
CA ALA A 148 -2.53 4.70 -20.32
C ALA A 148 -3.00 4.02 -21.61
N PHE A 149 -4.23 4.31 -22.05
CA PHE A 149 -4.82 3.74 -23.26
C PHE A 149 -4.02 4.08 -24.51
N GLU A 150 -3.62 5.35 -24.64
CA GLU A 150 -2.87 5.85 -25.80
C GLU A 150 -1.49 5.19 -25.93
N LYS A 151 -0.92 4.63 -24.87
CA LYS A 151 0.31 3.83 -24.96
C LYS A 151 0.09 2.48 -25.64
N LEU A 152 -1.14 1.95 -25.58
CA LEU A 152 -1.51 0.63 -26.08
C LEU A 152 -2.12 0.69 -27.50
N ALA A 153 -2.98 1.67 -27.76
CA ALA A 153 -3.74 1.79 -29.00
C ALA A 153 -4.23 3.22 -29.26
N GLU A 154 -4.65 3.50 -30.51
CA GLU A 154 -5.34 4.75 -30.83
C GLU A 154 -6.72 4.84 -30.15
N THR A 155 -7.04 5.97 -29.52
CA THR A 155 -8.31 6.21 -28.80
C THR A 155 -9.56 5.98 -29.66
N ARG A 156 -9.45 6.13 -31.00
CA ARG A 156 -10.54 5.87 -31.96
C ARG A 156 -11.10 4.45 -31.91
N TRP A 157 -10.35 3.48 -31.39
CA TRP A 157 -10.83 2.11 -31.24
C TRP A 157 -11.89 1.98 -30.14
N GLY A 158 -11.89 2.90 -29.16
CA GLY A 158 -12.82 3.01 -28.03
C GLY A 158 -12.70 1.89 -27.00
N VAL A 159 -12.51 0.66 -27.46
CA VAL A 159 -12.27 -0.55 -26.68
C VAL A 159 -11.22 -1.40 -27.38
N ILE A 160 -10.30 -1.97 -26.61
CA ILE A 160 -9.30 -2.93 -27.09
C ILE A 160 -9.32 -4.21 -26.24
N PRO A 161 -9.08 -5.38 -26.83
CA PRO A 161 -8.74 -6.57 -26.06
C PRO A 161 -7.38 -6.36 -25.40
N ILE A 162 -7.23 -6.87 -24.19
CA ILE A 162 -5.97 -6.83 -23.44
C ILE A 162 -5.66 -8.21 -22.86
N LYS A 163 -4.37 -8.44 -22.62
CA LYS A 163 -3.93 -9.36 -21.58
C LYS A 163 -3.60 -8.55 -20.34
N TYR A 164 -3.95 -9.06 -19.17
CA TYR A 164 -3.64 -8.42 -17.91
C TYR A 164 -3.14 -9.43 -16.87
N ARG A 165 -2.40 -8.96 -15.86
CA ARG A 165 -2.05 -9.76 -14.69
C ARG A 165 -1.81 -8.85 -13.46
N PRO A 166 -2.13 -9.30 -12.24
CA PRO A 166 -1.77 -8.55 -11.04
C PRO A 166 -0.24 -8.52 -10.91
N VAL A 167 0.31 -7.36 -10.57
CA VAL A 167 1.75 -7.15 -10.36
C VAL A 167 2.00 -6.24 -9.17
N PRO A 168 3.18 -6.31 -8.53
CA PRO A 168 3.67 -5.24 -7.68
C PRO A 168 3.66 -3.89 -8.43
N CYS A 169 3.29 -2.80 -7.76
CA CYS A 169 3.21 -1.49 -8.41
C CYS A 169 4.55 -0.94 -8.93
N ASP A 170 5.66 -1.40 -8.35
CA ASP A 170 7.02 -1.08 -8.79
C ASP A 170 7.48 -1.93 -9.99
N HIS A 171 6.69 -2.93 -10.39
CA HIS A 171 6.98 -3.81 -11.52
C HIS A 171 7.35 -3.01 -12.77
N LYS A 172 8.45 -3.42 -13.40
CA LYS A 172 8.87 -2.88 -14.68
C LYS A 172 8.56 -3.90 -15.77
N PRO A 173 7.66 -3.57 -16.72
CA PRO A 173 7.46 -4.36 -17.91
C PRO A 173 8.78 -4.71 -18.59
N TYR A 174 8.88 -5.93 -19.12
CA TYR A 174 10.02 -6.32 -19.96
C TYR A 174 10.21 -5.37 -21.15
N LYS A 175 9.08 -4.94 -21.74
CA LYS A 175 9.03 -3.92 -22.77
C LYS A 175 7.95 -2.90 -22.41
N PRO A 176 8.31 -1.79 -21.76
CA PRO A 176 7.34 -0.76 -21.43
C PRO A 176 6.73 -0.14 -22.69
N ALA A 177 5.41 0.02 -22.70
CA ALA A 177 4.71 0.74 -23.75
C ALA A 177 5.17 2.22 -23.73
N PRO A 178 5.67 2.74 -24.86
CA PRO A 178 6.27 4.08 -24.89
C PRO A 178 5.19 5.16 -24.74
N PRO A 179 5.54 6.34 -24.23
CA PRO A 179 4.66 7.50 -24.33
C PRO A 179 4.40 7.83 -25.80
N VAL A 180 3.20 8.32 -26.10
CA VAL A 180 2.86 8.78 -27.46
C VAL A 180 3.45 10.17 -27.74
N PRO A 181 3.80 10.49 -29.00
CA PRO A 181 4.37 11.80 -29.35
C PRO A 181 3.44 12.98 -29.08
N ASN A 182 2.13 12.78 -29.25
CA ASN A 182 1.10 13.80 -29.08
C ASN A 182 0.00 13.24 -28.16
N PRO A 183 0.23 13.17 -26.84
CA PRO A 183 -0.76 12.66 -25.90
C PRO A 183 -1.98 13.58 -25.85
N THR A 184 -3.12 13.01 -25.45
CA THR A 184 -4.32 13.81 -25.14
C THR A 184 -3.94 14.96 -24.19
N PRO A 185 -4.25 16.23 -24.56
CA PRO A 185 -3.88 17.38 -23.76
C PRO A 185 -4.50 17.33 -22.36
N GLU A 186 -3.75 17.80 -21.38
CA GLU A 186 -4.30 18.11 -20.06
C GLU A 186 -5.25 19.30 -20.16
N VAL A 187 -6.49 19.13 -19.70
CA VAL A 187 -7.48 20.22 -19.65
C VAL A 187 -7.24 21.03 -18.37
N THR A 188 -6.62 22.20 -18.50
CA THR A 188 -6.37 23.16 -17.40
C THR A 188 -7.44 24.24 -17.27
N ASP A 189 -8.57 24.06 -17.97
CA ASP A 189 -9.62 25.06 -18.11
C ASP A 189 -10.46 25.14 -16.82
N GLY A 190 -10.30 26.23 -16.06
CA GLY A 190 -11.06 26.54 -14.84
C GLY A 190 -12.59 26.66 -15.01
N ARG A 191 -13.17 26.25 -16.14
CA ARG A 191 -14.62 26.12 -16.39
C ARG A 191 -15.30 24.99 -15.63
N THR A 192 -14.57 24.03 -15.05
CA THR A 192 -15.17 22.94 -14.27
C THR A 192 -15.50 23.32 -12.82
N GLY A 193 -15.22 24.57 -12.39
CA GLY A 193 -15.40 24.98 -10.98
C GLY A 193 -14.36 24.39 -10.02
N TRP A 194 -13.39 23.64 -10.55
CA TRP A 194 -12.31 23.03 -9.79
C TRP A 194 -11.03 23.79 -10.07
N SER A 195 -10.46 24.33 -8.99
CA SER A 195 -9.25 25.14 -9.00
C SER A 195 -8.07 24.37 -9.60
N THR A 196 -7.15 25.12 -10.20
CA THR A 196 -5.76 24.81 -10.57
C THR A 196 -5.15 23.54 -9.95
N PRO A 197 -4.18 22.86 -10.61
CA PRO A 197 -3.47 21.70 -10.05
C PRO A 197 -3.26 21.90 -8.56
N ASP A 198 -3.81 20.99 -7.75
CA ASP A 198 -3.75 21.15 -6.32
C ASP A 198 -2.28 21.29 -5.94
N LYS A 199 -1.90 22.50 -5.50
CA LYS A 199 -0.53 22.78 -5.07
C LYS A 199 -0.21 22.01 -3.80
N THR A 200 -1.22 21.53 -3.08
CA THR A 200 -1.05 20.65 -1.94
C THR A 200 -0.81 19.24 -2.47
N ARG A 201 0.46 18.82 -2.40
CA ARG A 201 0.79 17.40 -2.61
C ARG A 201 0.20 16.62 -1.45
N HIS A 202 -0.78 15.79 -1.74
CA HIS A 202 -1.25 14.82 -0.77
C HIS A 202 -0.19 13.75 -0.61
N THR A 203 0.16 13.45 0.63
CA THR A 203 1.13 12.39 0.89
C THR A 203 0.55 11.05 0.44
N ARG A 204 1.32 10.32 -0.38
CA ARG A 204 0.95 9.03 -0.94
C ARG A 204 1.60 7.91 -0.14
N ASP A 205 0.85 6.85 0.09
CA ASP A 205 1.30 5.58 0.68
C ASP A 205 1.71 4.56 -0.40
N TRP A 206 2.07 5.04 -1.59
CA TRP A 206 2.33 4.18 -2.73
C TRP A 206 3.57 3.30 -2.52
N PRO A 207 3.47 1.97 -2.73
CA PRO A 207 4.58 1.04 -2.55
C PRO A 207 5.89 1.43 -3.26
N GLU A 208 5.80 2.16 -4.36
CA GLU A 208 6.95 2.62 -5.16
C GLU A 208 7.74 3.73 -4.47
N TYR A 209 7.10 4.56 -3.64
CA TYR A 209 7.81 5.46 -2.74
C TYR A 209 8.49 4.70 -1.59
N MET A 210 8.09 3.45 -1.36
CA MET A 210 8.57 2.59 -0.29
C MET A 210 9.63 1.58 -0.75
N HIS A 211 9.98 1.54 -2.04
CA HIS A 211 11.05 0.67 -2.54
C HIS A 211 12.46 1.23 -2.30
N ASP A 212 12.60 2.56 -2.20
CA ASP A 212 13.86 3.22 -1.78
C ASP A 212 14.12 3.07 -0.26
N THR A 213 13.30 2.26 0.43
CA THR A 213 13.48 1.90 1.83
C THR A 213 13.67 0.39 2.04
N GLN A 214 13.60 -0.45 0.98
CA GLN A 214 13.77 -1.91 1.08
C GLN A 214 15.23 -2.39 0.97
N THR A 215 16.13 -1.63 0.33
CA THR A 215 17.55 -2.00 0.18
C THR A 215 18.40 -1.71 1.43
N HIS A 216 17.86 -0.94 2.38
CA HIS A 216 18.50 -0.59 3.64
C HIS A 216 17.53 -0.79 4.81
N VAL A 217 16.86 -1.94 4.91
CA VAL A 217 16.02 -2.24 6.09
C VAL A 217 16.88 -2.79 7.22
N ASN A 218 16.80 -2.17 8.41
CA ASN A 218 17.21 -2.82 9.64
C ASN A 218 15.97 -3.36 10.33
N THR A 219 15.79 -4.67 10.34
CA THR A 219 14.73 -5.32 11.11
C THR A 219 15.01 -5.11 12.60
N ILE A 220 14.04 -4.54 13.32
CA ILE A 220 14.09 -4.39 14.78
C ILE A 220 13.43 -5.60 15.42
N PHE A 221 12.21 -5.92 14.97
CA PHE A 221 11.47 -7.11 15.37
C PHE A 221 10.54 -7.57 14.25
N GLU A 222 10.70 -8.83 13.83
CA GLU A 222 9.81 -9.54 12.92
C GLU A 222 10.02 -11.04 13.12
N ASP A 223 9.00 -11.74 13.61
CA ASP A 223 9.05 -13.10 14.17
C ASP A 223 9.96 -13.26 15.41
N ASN A 224 11.09 -12.55 15.43
CA ASN A 224 12.07 -12.46 16.51
C ASN A 224 12.82 -11.11 16.44
N TYR A 225 13.70 -10.85 17.41
CA TYR A 225 14.62 -9.71 17.34
C TYR A 225 15.52 -9.80 16.09
N GLY A 226 15.70 -8.66 15.43
CA GLY A 226 16.65 -8.56 14.33
C GLY A 226 18.09 -8.73 14.79
N GLU A 227 19.00 -8.93 13.83
CA GLU A 227 20.42 -9.13 14.12
C GLU A 227 21.02 -7.91 14.86
N GLY A 228 21.69 -8.15 15.99
CA GLY A 228 22.28 -7.09 16.81
C GLY A 228 21.29 -6.25 17.63
N ILE A 229 20.00 -6.59 17.57
CA ILE A 229 18.94 -5.95 18.36
C ILE A 229 18.72 -6.75 19.65
N HIS A 230 18.53 -6.04 20.75
CA HIS A 230 18.17 -6.64 22.03
C HIS A 230 17.07 -5.87 22.73
N ASP A 231 16.39 -6.57 23.62
CA ASP A 231 15.42 -5.99 24.53
C ASP A 231 16.11 -4.94 25.42
N ALA A 232 15.55 -3.74 25.42
CA ALA A 232 15.94 -2.65 26.32
C ALA A 232 14.72 -2.12 27.10
N SER A 233 13.64 -2.89 27.13
CA SER A 233 12.39 -2.53 27.78
C SER A 233 12.57 -2.29 29.28
N TRP A 234 11.77 -1.38 29.81
CA TRP A 234 11.87 -0.98 31.20
C TRP A 234 10.49 -0.63 31.77
N ASN A 235 10.28 -0.94 33.05
CA ASN A 235 9.01 -0.77 33.74
C ASN A 235 7.81 -1.34 32.93
N MET A 236 7.94 -2.59 32.49
CA MET A 236 6.89 -3.32 31.79
C MET A 236 6.90 -4.80 32.14
N GLN A 237 5.81 -5.49 31.80
CA GLN A 237 5.71 -6.95 31.84
C GLN A 237 5.67 -7.48 30.41
N LEU A 238 6.76 -8.08 29.96
CA LEU A 238 6.86 -8.70 28.64
C LEU A 238 6.22 -10.09 28.64
N GLN A 239 5.40 -10.38 27.63
CA GLN A 239 4.85 -11.71 27.38
C GLN A 239 5.93 -12.60 26.74
N SER A 240 5.93 -13.90 27.06
CA SER A 240 6.86 -14.84 26.43
C SER A 240 6.56 -14.97 24.93
N LEU A 241 7.60 -15.09 24.10
CA LEU A 241 7.44 -15.26 22.65
C LEU A 241 6.66 -16.52 22.28
N SER A 242 6.73 -17.58 23.11
CA SER A 242 5.93 -18.79 22.93
C SER A 242 4.43 -18.53 23.09
N ASP A 243 4.04 -17.59 23.96
CA ASP A 243 2.64 -17.26 24.19
C ASP A 243 2.11 -16.25 23.15
N SER A 244 2.99 -15.51 22.48
CA SER A 244 2.64 -14.49 21.47
C SER A 244 2.92 -14.91 20.03
N ILE A 245 3.24 -16.19 19.79
CA ILE A 245 3.65 -16.76 18.49
C ILE A 245 2.61 -16.63 17.36
N ARG A 246 1.34 -16.35 17.71
CA ARG A 246 0.25 -16.11 16.75
C ARG A 246 -0.45 -14.78 16.96
N SER A 247 0.14 -13.91 17.77
CA SER A 247 -0.48 -12.64 18.15
C SER A 247 -0.23 -11.54 17.13
N GLY A 248 0.65 -11.72 16.15
CA GLY A 248 1.03 -10.77 15.11
C GLY A 248 0.17 -10.79 13.84
N THR A 249 0.60 -10.02 12.85
CA THR A 249 -0.08 -9.90 11.55
C THR A 249 -0.16 -11.26 10.86
N LEU A 250 -1.32 -11.61 10.30
CA LEU A 250 -1.53 -12.91 9.62
C LEU A 250 -1.18 -14.15 10.47
N GLY A 251 -1.18 -14.02 11.79
CA GLY A 251 -0.83 -15.11 12.71
C GLY A 251 0.67 -15.35 12.89
N SER A 252 1.50 -14.37 12.53
CA SER A 252 2.93 -14.34 12.87
C SER A 252 3.17 -14.11 14.38
N PRO A 253 4.40 -14.33 14.88
CA PRO A 253 4.79 -13.92 16.21
C PRO A 253 4.83 -12.40 16.36
N ALA A 254 4.26 -11.90 17.45
CA ALA A 254 4.39 -10.51 17.88
C ALA A 254 5.17 -10.41 19.20
N ILE A 255 5.73 -9.24 19.47
CA ILE A 255 6.23 -8.89 20.80
C ILE A 255 5.14 -8.16 21.58
N CYS A 256 4.66 -8.80 22.64
CA CYS A 256 3.50 -8.34 23.40
C CYS A 256 3.85 -8.10 24.86
N GLY A 257 3.12 -7.20 25.51
CA GLY A 257 3.24 -7.00 26.95
C GLY A 257 2.43 -5.83 27.49
N LYS A 258 2.48 -5.69 28.81
CA LYS A 258 1.89 -4.57 29.53
C LYS A 258 2.95 -3.53 29.85
N VAL A 259 2.87 -2.36 29.23
CA VAL A 259 3.73 -1.22 29.52
C VAL A 259 3.09 -0.42 30.66
N PHE A 260 3.70 -0.46 31.85
CA PHE A 260 3.20 0.28 33.00
C PHE A 260 3.33 1.79 32.76
N LYS A 261 2.57 2.59 33.51
CA LYS A 261 2.70 4.05 33.48
C LYS A 261 4.17 4.47 33.69
N GLY A 262 4.69 5.28 32.77
CA GLY A 262 6.09 5.69 32.77
C GLY A 262 7.02 4.51 32.55
N GLY A 263 6.68 3.62 31.61
CA GLY A 263 7.50 2.51 31.14
C GLY A 263 7.63 2.52 29.63
N ALA A 264 8.40 1.58 29.07
CA ALA A 264 8.49 1.41 27.62
C ALA A 264 8.78 -0.04 27.22
N LEU A 265 8.18 -0.43 26.10
CA LEU A 265 8.69 -1.51 25.25
C LEU A 265 9.77 -0.90 24.35
N ALA A 266 11.01 -1.36 24.49
CA ALA A 266 12.15 -0.71 23.86
C ALA A 266 13.12 -1.70 23.24
N PHE A 267 13.68 -1.29 22.10
CA PHE A 267 14.61 -2.06 21.31
C PHE A 267 15.91 -1.28 21.19
N ARG A 268 17.02 -1.90 21.54
CA ARG A 268 18.34 -1.29 21.41
C ARG A 268 19.16 -2.03 20.36
N GLY A 269 19.71 -1.26 19.42
CA GLY A 269 20.66 -1.72 18.42
C GLY A 269 22.05 -1.14 18.64
N TRP A 270 22.81 -1.01 17.56
CA TRP A 270 24.15 -0.41 17.54
C TRP A 270 24.09 1.09 17.23
N ASN A 271 25.16 1.81 17.57
CA ASN A 271 25.35 3.19 17.14
C ASN A 271 25.38 3.26 15.61
N GLY A 272 24.57 4.14 15.03
CA GLY A 272 24.46 4.28 13.57
C GLY A 272 23.36 3.43 12.94
N ILE A 273 22.57 2.70 13.71
CA ILE A 273 21.43 1.94 13.19
C ILE A 273 20.41 2.82 12.43
N PHE A 274 20.34 4.12 12.75
CA PHE A 274 19.48 5.11 12.09
C PHE A 274 20.14 5.80 10.89
N GLN A 275 21.41 5.51 10.58
CA GLN A 275 22.04 6.09 9.38
C GLN A 275 21.33 5.61 8.12
N GLU A 276 21.11 6.55 7.21
CA GLU A 276 20.44 6.32 5.92
C GLU A 276 18.99 5.81 6.04
N LYS A 277 18.44 5.77 7.25
CA LYS A 277 17.04 5.38 7.49
C LYS A 277 16.15 6.61 7.38
N LYS A 278 15.06 6.45 6.67
CA LYS A 278 14.08 7.50 6.34
C LYS A 278 12.84 7.37 7.21
N ALA A 279 12.50 6.17 7.68
CA ALA A 279 11.34 5.97 8.54
C ALA A 279 11.51 4.80 9.52
N LEU A 280 10.63 4.79 10.52
CA LEU A 280 10.35 3.67 11.40
C LEU A 280 8.97 3.11 11.03
N GLU A 281 8.92 1.88 10.52
CA GLU A 281 7.70 1.11 10.32
C GLU A 281 7.41 0.25 11.56
N PHE A 282 6.15 0.17 11.95
CA PHE A 282 5.70 -0.82 12.94
C PHE A 282 4.22 -1.11 12.78
N TRP A 283 3.83 -2.32 13.17
CA TRP A 283 2.45 -2.74 13.21
C TRP A 283 2.05 -2.92 14.66
N THR A 284 0.90 -2.38 15.05
CA THR A 284 0.35 -2.65 16.37
C THR A 284 -1.07 -3.19 16.31
N TYR A 285 -1.36 -4.08 17.22
CA TYR A 285 -2.69 -4.62 17.42
C TYR A 285 -3.63 -3.53 17.92
N VAL A 286 -4.78 -3.35 17.26
CA VAL A 286 -5.80 -2.33 17.58
C VAL A 286 -7.13 -2.98 17.99
N GLY A 287 -7.08 -4.24 18.44
CA GLY A 287 -8.24 -4.99 18.92
C GLY A 287 -8.34 -5.09 20.44
N TYR A 288 -9.30 -5.88 20.92
CA TYR A 288 -9.54 -6.09 22.34
C TYR A 288 -8.50 -7.08 22.93
N PRO A 289 -7.87 -6.81 24.07
CA PRO A 289 -7.24 -7.84 24.88
C PRO A 289 -8.33 -8.56 25.72
N GLY A 290 -9.12 -9.45 25.09
CA GLY A 290 -10.19 -10.23 25.79
C GLY A 290 -11.50 -10.44 25.00
N TRP A 291 -12.35 -11.37 25.45
CA TRP A 291 -13.48 -11.97 24.71
C TRP A 291 -14.76 -11.10 24.52
N GLU A 292 -14.81 -9.82 24.90
CA GLU A 292 -16.09 -9.07 24.93
C GLU A 292 -16.09 -7.85 24.01
N GLY A 293 -16.10 -8.10 22.70
CA GLY A 293 -16.04 -7.10 21.64
C GLY A 293 -17.05 -5.93 21.72
N LYS A 294 -16.69 -4.89 22.48
CA LYS A 294 -17.13 -3.50 22.31
C LYS A 294 -15.98 -2.57 22.68
N ASP A 295 -15.62 -1.68 21.74
CA ASP A 295 -14.63 -0.60 21.81
C ASP A 295 -13.18 -0.97 21.46
N GLN A 296 -12.83 -0.79 20.18
CA GLN A 296 -11.45 -0.79 19.67
C GLN A 296 -10.65 0.36 20.31
N LYS A 297 -9.46 0.10 20.84
CA LYS A 297 -8.56 1.15 21.34
C LYS A 297 -7.14 0.88 20.90
N THR A 298 -6.63 1.70 19.98
CA THR A 298 -5.19 1.80 19.70
C THR A 298 -4.46 2.06 21.01
N PRO A 299 -3.34 1.37 21.29
CA PRO A 299 -2.58 1.60 22.51
C PRO A 299 -2.14 3.06 22.56
N ASP A 300 -2.40 3.73 23.69
CA ASP A 300 -2.06 5.13 23.89
C ASP A 300 -0.60 5.25 24.30
N LEU A 301 0.29 5.02 23.33
CA LEU A 301 1.74 5.04 23.48
C LEU A 301 2.38 6.14 22.63
N TRP A 302 3.64 6.42 22.96
CA TRP A 302 4.49 7.37 22.26
C TRP A 302 5.68 6.65 21.66
N VAL A 303 5.93 6.89 20.38
CA VAL A 303 7.14 6.44 19.71
C VAL A 303 8.24 7.46 19.95
N SER A 304 9.39 6.99 20.41
CA SER A 304 10.57 7.80 20.71
C SER A 304 11.81 7.15 20.12
N VAL A 305 12.77 7.98 19.73
CA VAL A 305 14.10 7.55 19.30
C VAL A 305 15.11 8.17 20.25
N SER A 306 16.06 7.39 20.76
CA SER A 306 17.01 7.86 21.75
C SER A 306 18.43 7.31 21.58
N GLY A 307 19.37 8.03 22.18
CA GLY A 307 20.78 7.69 22.28
C GLY A 307 21.31 8.00 23.69
N ASN A 308 22.61 7.85 23.90
CA ASN A 308 23.21 8.03 25.23
C ASN A 308 23.09 9.46 25.79
N LYS A 309 22.85 10.48 24.94
CA LYS A 309 22.71 11.88 25.37
C LYS A 309 21.25 12.32 25.59
N GLY A 310 20.29 11.39 25.49
CA GLY A 310 18.86 11.66 25.64
C GLY A 310 18.05 11.20 24.43
N GLY A 311 16.75 11.51 24.46
CA GLY A 311 15.80 11.16 23.40
C GLY A 311 15.40 12.35 22.54
N CYS A 312 14.98 12.07 21.31
CA CYS A 312 14.22 12.99 20.47
C CYS A 312 12.83 13.22 21.08
N LYS A 313 12.18 14.32 20.67
CA LYS A 313 10.80 14.59 21.04
C LYS A 313 9.90 13.42 20.60
N PRO A 314 9.17 12.77 21.52
CA PRO A 314 8.36 11.62 21.20
C PRO A 314 7.05 11.99 20.48
N THR A 315 6.50 11.04 19.74
CA THR A 315 5.29 11.21 18.93
C THR A 315 4.22 10.22 19.36
N ARG A 316 3.02 10.73 19.65
CA ARG A 316 1.92 9.90 20.16
C ARG A 316 1.27 9.10 19.03
N ILE A 317 1.16 7.78 19.18
CA ILE A 317 0.64 6.86 18.15
C ILE A 317 -0.77 7.23 17.71
N ILE A 318 -1.67 7.50 18.67
CA ILE A 318 -3.07 7.85 18.37
C ILE A 318 -3.24 9.22 17.69
N SER A 319 -2.19 10.04 17.69
CA SER A 319 -2.17 11.32 16.97
C SER A 319 -1.61 11.19 15.56
N MET A 320 -1.05 10.02 15.21
CA MET A 320 -0.59 9.69 13.87
C MET A 320 -1.66 8.89 13.12
N LYS A 321 -1.81 9.15 11.82
CA LYS A 321 -2.68 8.33 10.97
C LYS A 321 -1.96 7.00 10.66
N PRO A 322 -2.59 5.84 10.90
CA PRO A 322 -2.07 4.60 10.37
C PRO A 322 -2.11 4.66 8.84
N ILE A 323 -1.14 4.02 8.20
CA ILE A 323 -1.06 3.94 6.74
C ILE A 323 -1.35 2.54 6.21
N TYR A 324 -1.40 1.54 7.08
CA TYR A 324 -1.80 0.18 6.71
C TYR A 324 -2.86 -0.37 7.65
N MET A 325 -3.63 -1.33 7.14
CA MET A 325 -4.56 -2.13 7.91
C MET A 325 -4.48 -3.58 7.44
N GLU A 326 -4.30 -4.51 8.38
CA GLU A 326 -4.26 -5.95 8.12
C GLU A 326 -5.26 -6.66 9.05
N PRO A 327 -6.33 -7.27 8.52
CA PRO A 327 -7.24 -8.11 9.31
C PRO A 327 -6.62 -9.50 9.55
N THR A 328 -6.73 -10.08 10.75
CA THR A 328 -6.13 -11.41 11.03
C THR A 328 -7.01 -12.62 10.63
N TRP A 329 -7.83 -12.51 9.57
CA TRP A 329 -8.60 -13.58 8.88
C TRP A 329 -9.89 -14.20 9.50
N ARG A 330 -10.62 -14.92 8.62
CA ARG A 330 -12.06 -15.37 8.57
C ARG A 330 -12.42 -16.59 9.46
N PRO A 331 -13.71 -16.84 9.80
CA PRO A 331 -14.96 -16.30 9.20
C PRO A 331 -15.50 -15.02 9.83
N TYR A 332 -14.98 -14.58 10.98
CA TYR A 332 -15.40 -13.34 11.63
C TYR A 332 -14.16 -12.57 12.07
N ALA A 333 -13.84 -11.47 11.38
CA ALA A 333 -12.70 -10.62 11.73
C ALA A 333 -13.05 -9.85 13.02
N THR A 334 -12.44 -10.20 14.14
CA THR A 334 -12.56 -9.44 15.41
C THR A 334 -11.25 -8.75 15.80
N ASN A 335 -10.17 -9.05 15.08
CA ASN A 335 -8.80 -8.72 15.43
C ASN A 335 -8.13 -8.06 14.21
N TYR A 336 -7.59 -6.86 14.41
CA TYR A 336 -7.01 -6.04 13.35
C TYR A 336 -5.68 -5.46 13.81
N PHE A 337 -4.70 -5.49 12.93
CA PHE A 337 -3.46 -4.75 13.05
C PHE A 337 -3.51 -3.51 12.19
N TRP A 338 -3.07 -2.39 12.75
CA TRP A 338 -2.79 -1.20 11.95
C TRP A 338 -1.29 -1.05 11.84
N GLY A 339 -0.84 -0.54 10.71
CA GLY A 339 0.56 -0.26 10.44
C GLY A 339 0.79 1.23 10.36
N TRP A 340 1.88 1.67 11.00
CA TRP A 340 2.35 3.04 10.97
C TRP A 340 3.72 3.08 10.30
N GLN A 341 3.96 4.17 9.58
CA GLN A 341 5.29 4.56 9.14
C GLN A 341 5.53 5.98 9.62
N VAL A 342 6.52 6.11 10.47
CA VAL A 342 6.91 7.35 11.12
C VAL A 342 8.17 7.83 10.44
N TYR A 343 8.07 8.86 9.60
CA TYR A 343 9.23 9.41 8.94
C TYR A 343 10.14 10.10 9.95
N LEU A 344 11.44 10.01 9.68
CA LEU A 344 12.52 10.53 10.49
C LEU A 344 13.23 11.67 9.73
N PRO A 345 12.53 12.79 9.45
CA PRO A 345 12.97 13.80 8.49
C PRO A 345 14.32 14.43 8.82
N ILE A 346 14.68 14.49 10.11
CA ILE A 346 15.94 15.06 10.59
C ILE A 346 17.17 14.19 10.26
N PHE A 347 17.00 12.90 9.91
CA PHE A 347 18.14 11.99 9.72
C PHE A 347 18.66 11.93 8.28
N ASN A 348 17.87 12.38 7.30
CA ASN A 348 18.26 12.35 5.89
C ASN A 348 17.88 13.62 5.11
N GLY A 349 17.61 14.74 5.78
CA GLY A 349 17.45 16.06 5.15
C GLY A 349 16.23 16.18 4.21
N TRP A 350 15.20 15.37 4.43
CA TRP A 350 14.01 15.36 3.57
C TRP A 350 13.19 16.66 3.70
N PRO A 351 12.56 17.12 2.61
CA PRO A 351 11.63 18.24 2.65
C PRO A 351 10.48 17.97 3.63
N VAL A 352 10.16 18.95 4.48
CA VAL A 352 9.13 18.84 5.53
C VAL A 352 7.70 18.68 4.99
N ASP A 353 7.51 18.93 3.69
CA ASP A 353 6.27 18.86 2.93
C ASP A 353 5.97 17.46 2.36
N SER A 354 6.91 16.52 2.40
CA SER A 354 6.72 15.13 1.94
C SER A 354 6.52 14.10 3.06
N VAL A 355 6.31 14.57 4.29
CA VAL A 355 6.28 13.75 5.50
C VAL A 355 4.81 13.38 5.84
N ILE A 356 4.48 12.09 6.02
CA ILE A 356 3.11 11.65 6.38
C ILE A 356 2.73 12.09 7.82
N ASN A 357 3.73 12.24 8.69
CA ASN A 357 3.62 12.71 10.08
C ASN A 357 4.15 14.15 10.24
N ASN A 358 3.97 14.74 11.43
CA ASN A 358 4.34 16.13 11.68
C ASN A 358 5.86 16.32 11.54
N PRO A 359 6.35 17.23 10.69
CA PRO A 359 7.78 17.39 10.43
C PRO A 359 8.61 17.86 11.64
N TYR A 360 7.95 18.33 12.70
CA TYR A 360 8.60 18.70 13.97
C TYR A 360 8.71 17.54 14.96
N ASP A 361 8.17 16.37 14.62
CA ASP A 361 8.35 15.15 15.40
C ASP A 361 9.82 14.69 15.34
N PHE A 362 10.30 14.06 16.42
CA PHE A 362 11.68 13.59 16.55
C PHE A 362 12.76 14.68 16.40
N THR A 363 12.41 15.95 16.62
CA THR A 363 13.37 17.04 16.78
C THR A 363 13.96 17.05 18.20
N GLY A 364 15.07 17.78 18.38
CA GLY A 364 15.63 18.03 19.72
C GLY A 364 16.16 16.77 20.43
N CYS A 365 16.91 15.93 19.71
CA CYS A 365 17.44 14.64 20.18
C CYS A 365 18.55 14.71 21.25
N GLY A 366 18.48 15.63 22.22
CA GLY A 366 19.43 15.71 23.32
C GLY A 366 20.90 15.92 22.90
N GLY A 367 21.15 16.46 21.70
CA GLY A 367 22.51 16.62 21.17
C GLY A 367 23.14 15.32 20.62
N ASN A 368 22.35 14.26 20.45
CA ASN A 368 22.76 13.09 19.68
C ASN A 368 22.86 13.46 18.19
N SER A 369 23.95 13.02 17.55
CA SER A 369 23.99 12.89 16.09
C SER A 369 23.19 11.65 15.66
N VAL A 370 22.90 11.50 14.36
CA VAL A 370 22.24 10.28 13.83
C VAL A 370 23.02 9.01 14.21
N TRP A 371 24.35 9.10 14.28
CA TRP A 371 25.21 8.00 14.70
C TRP A 371 25.03 7.63 16.19
N ASP A 372 24.75 8.61 17.05
CA ASP A 372 24.59 8.37 18.48
C ASP A 372 23.24 7.71 18.84
N LEU A 373 22.27 7.74 17.92
CA LEU A 373 20.95 7.14 18.10
C LEU A 373 21.03 5.62 17.91
N HIS A 374 20.42 4.89 18.82
CA HIS A 374 20.49 3.42 18.84
C HIS A 374 19.28 2.74 19.49
N THR A 375 18.29 3.49 19.98
CA THR A 375 17.12 2.91 20.66
C THR A 375 15.82 3.42 20.03
N VAL A 376 14.89 2.49 19.77
CA VAL A 376 13.47 2.76 19.48
C VAL A 376 12.65 2.41 20.71
N GLU A 377 11.78 3.31 21.16
CA GLU A 377 10.97 3.11 22.37
C GLU A 377 9.48 3.38 22.09
N PHE A 378 8.62 2.48 22.56
CA PHE A 378 7.17 2.61 22.63
C PHE A 378 6.79 2.90 24.08
N ARG A 379 6.81 4.19 24.43
CA ARG A 379 6.71 4.73 25.78
C ARG A 379 5.27 4.93 26.21
N ASN A 380 4.98 4.63 27.46
CA ASN A 380 3.74 5.00 28.11
C ASN A 380 3.95 6.27 28.95
N ASP A 381 3.88 7.42 28.30
CA ASP A 381 3.93 8.74 28.96
C ASP A 381 2.53 9.18 29.47
N GLY A 382 1.54 8.29 29.41
CA GLY A 382 0.15 8.55 29.77
C GLY A 382 -0.18 8.37 31.26
N TRP A 383 -1.46 8.15 31.55
CA TRP A 383 -1.99 8.09 32.92
C TRP A 383 -2.39 6.69 33.41
N SER A 384 -2.43 5.71 32.50
CA SER A 384 -2.80 4.32 32.79
C SER A 384 -1.88 3.35 32.07
N ASP A 385 -1.78 2.13 32.58
CA ASP A 385 -1.05 1.05 31.90
C ASP A 385 -1.62 0.79 30.50
N GLN A 386 -0.76 0.39 29.57
CA GLN A 386 -1.12 0.07 28.20
C GLN A 386 -0.74 -1.36 27.89
N TRP A 387 -1.65 -2.10 27.26
CA TRP A 387 -1.30 -3.37 26.62
C TRP A 387 -0.90 -3.10 25.17
N VAL A 388 0.19 -3.69 24.71
CA VAL A 388 0.67 -3.52 23.34
C VAL A 388 1.12 -4.86 22.79
N CYS A 389 0.84 -5.08 21.51
CA CYS A 389 1.49 -6.10 20.69
C CYS A 389 2.04 -5.39 19.47
N LEU A 390 3.34 -5.56 19.22
CA LEU A 390 4.03 -5.03 18.05
C LEU A 390 4.49 -6.15 17.15
N ASP A 391 4.42 -5.89 15.86
CA ASP A 391 4.92 -6.77 14.81
C ASP A 391 5.59 -5.91 13.71
N ARG A 392 6.48 -6.52 12.92
CA ARG A 392 7.22 -5.89 11.82
C ARG A 392 7.74 -4.49 12.17
N VAL A 393 8.44 -4.37 13.29
CA VAL A 393 9.15 -3.15 13.68
C VAL A 393 10.43 -3.08 12.85
N ARG A 394 10.58 -2.04 12.03
CA ARG A 394 11.67 -1.94 11.05
C ARG A 394 12.12 -0.48 10.88
N LEU A 395 13.42 -0.28 10.73
CA LEU A 395 13.95 0.99 10.23
C LEU A 395 14.18 0.85 8.72
N VAL A 396 13.58 1.74 7.94
CA VAL A 396 13.48 1.66 6.49
C VAL A 396 14.09 2.89 5.84
#